data_AF-A0A6V7UC57-F1
#
_entry.id   AF-A0A6V7UC57-F1
#
_cell.length_a   1.000
_cell.length_b   1.000
_cell.length_c   1.000
_cell.angle_alpha   90.00
_cell.angle_beta   90.00
_cell.angle_gamma   90.00
#
_symmetry.space_group_name_H-M   'P 1'
#
loop_
_entity.id
_entity.type
_entity.pdbx_description
1 polymer ?
#
loop_
_entity_poly.entity_id
_entity_poly.type
_entity_poly.pdbx_seq_one_letter_code
_entity_poly.pdbx_strand_id
1 'polypeptide(L)'
;MILDALNTIYVWIGNGANTQERDAAKSTAQKYLETDSMPRHKKAAIEVIYQGEESPPFKKLFQEWDEKLFKTPRTVENMRKLLFK
;
A
#
# COMPACT_ATOMS: atom_id res chain seq x y z
N MET A 1 -0.16 4.51 2.32
CA MET A 1 -1.10 3.47 2.80
C MET A 1 -0.30 2.39 3.49
N ILE A 2 -0.84 1.78 4.56
CA ILE A 2 -0.21 0.64 5.25
C ILE A 2 -1.12 -0.57 5.03
N LEU A 3 -0.55 -1.70 4.59
CA LEU A 3 -1.24 -2.97 4.38
C LEU A 3 -0.52 -4.05 5.17
N ASP A 4 -1.19 -4.66 6.15
CA ASP A 4 -0.64 -5.72 6.98
C ASP A 4 -1.04 -7.09 6.43
N ALA A 5 -0.04 -7.89 6.00
CA ALA A 5 -0.19 -9.26 5.53
C ALA A 5 0.41 -10.28 6.52
N LEU A 6 0.44 -9.95 7.82
CA LEU A 6 0.99 -10.71 8.95
C LEU A 6 2.52 -10.87 8.92
N ASN A 7 3.05 -11.48 7.87
CA ASN A 7 4.48 -11.71 7.69
C ASN A 7 5.20 -10.50 7.08
N THR A 8 4.46 -9.67 6.35
CA THR A 8 5.00 -8.46 5.73
C THR A 8 4.01 -7.32 5.90
N ILE A 9 4.50 -6.19 6.40
CA ILE A 9 3.75 -4.94 6.44
C ILE A 9 4.22 -4.09 5.26
N TYR A 10 3.32 -3.81 4.34
CA TYR A 10 3.62 -3.00 3.17
C TYR A 10 3.31 -1.53 3.44
N VAL A 11 4.28 -0.67 3.18
CA VAL A 11 4.12 0.78 3.15
C VAL A 11 4.04 1.22 1.69
N TRP A 12 2.82 1.43 1.20
CA TRP A 12 2.59 1.87 -0.18
C TRP A 12 2.60 3.40 -0.26
N ILE A 13 3.49 3.94 -1.09
CA ILE A 13 3.74 5.37 -1.29
C ILE A 13 3.17 5.80 -2.66
N GLY A 14 2.15 6.66 -2.62
CA GLY A 14 1.57 7.26 -3.81
C GLY A 14 2.52 8.24 -4.49
N ASN A 15 2.43 8.37 -5.81
CA ASN A 15 3.29 9.29 -6.58
C ASN A 15 3.12 10.76 -6.14
N GLY A 16 1.93 11.12 -5.66
CA GLY A 16 1.63 12.46 -5.12
C GLY A 16 1.93 12.66 -3.63
N ALA A 17 2.46 11.65 -2.93
CA ALA A 17 2.72 11.75 -1.50
C ALA A 17 3.86 12.72 -1.22
N ASN A 18 3.66 13.64 -0.28
CA ASN A 18 4.69 14.59 0.13
C ASN A 18 5.73 13.94 1.08
N THR A 19 6.84 14.62 1.34
CA THR A 19 7.93 14.08 2.18
C THR A 19 7.46 13.75 3.60
N GLN A 20 6.64 14.60 4.21
CA GLN A 20 6.13 14.39 5.56
C GLN A 20 5.25 13.13 5.63
N GLU A 21 4.38 12.92 4.64
CA GLU A 21 3.54 11.72 4.55
C GLU A 21 4.36 10.45 4.37
N ARG A 22 5.43 10.50 3.55
CA ARG A 22 6.33 9.37 3.33
C ARG A 22 7.04 8.95 4.62
N ASP A 23 7.59 9.91 5.34
CA ASP A 23 8.32 9.66 6.58
C ASP A 23 7.38 9.23 7.70
N ALA A 24 6.22 9.89 7.81
CA ALA A 24 5.18 9.52 8.76
C ALA A 24 4.65 8.10 8.50
N ALA A 25 4.45 7.70 7.25
CA ALA A 25 3.99 6.35 6.92
C ALA A 25 4.99 5.27 7.34
N LYS A 26 6.30 5.48 7.11
CA LYS A 26 7.34 4.57 7.56
C LYS A 26 7.41 4.46 9.08
N SER A 27 7.41 5.60 9.77
CA SER A 27 7.41 5.63 11.24
C SER A 27 6.16 4.98 11.82
N THR A 28 5.00 5.19 11.20
CA THR A 28 3.74 4.58 11.63
C THR A 28 3.79 3.06 11.47
N ALA A 29 4.32 2.54 10.36
CA ALA A 29 4.45 1.09 10.16
C ALA A 29 5.43 0.44 11.17
N GLN A 30 6.53 1.12 11.49
CA GLN A 30 7.47 0.67 12.52
C GLN A 30 6.81 0.61 13.90
N LYS A 31 6.17 1.72 14.31
CA LYS A 31 5.43 1.76 15.58
C LYS A 31 4.34 0.70 15.65
N TYR A 32 3.60 0.51 14.55
CA TYR A 32 2.55 -0.50 14.48
C TYR A 32 3.08 -1.91 14.74
N LEU A 33 4.26 -2.24 14.18
CA LEU A 33 4.91 -3.52 14.42
C LEU A 33 5.45 -3.65 15.86
N GLU A 34 6.00 -2.57 16.42
CA GLU A 34 6.54 -2.53 17.80
C GLU A 34 5.45 -2.64 18.87
N THR A 35 4.31 -1.98 18.66
CA THR A 35 3.19 -1.99 19.62
C THR A 35 2.26 -3.19 19.46
N ASP A 36 2.64 -4.13 18.60
CA ASP A 36 1.76 -5.24 18.28
C ASP A 36 1.64 -6.26 19.41
N SER A 37 0.40 -6.69 19.65
CA SER A 37 0.08 -7.71 20.64
C SER A 37 -0.30 -9.06 20.02
N MET A 38 -0.33 -9.16 18.69
CA MET A 38 -0.59 -10.42 18.01
C MET A 38 0.65 -11.32 18.01
N PRO A 39 0.47 -12.65 18.04
CA PRO A 39 1.55 -13.61 17.91
C PRO A 39 2.06 -13.66 16.46
N ARG A 40 2.84 -12.64 16.08
CA ARG A 40 3.50 -12.54 14.79
C ARG A 40 4.79 -13.37 14.76
N HIS A 41 5.14 -13.88 13.58
CA HIS A 41 6.46 -14.48 13.40
C HIS A 41 7.54 -13.41 13.63
N LYS A 42 8.62 -13.73 14.35
CA LYS A 42 9.77 -12.82 14.62
C LYS A 42 10.48 -12.27 13.36
N LYS A 43 10.06 -12.71 12.18
CA LYS A 43 10.59 -12.31 10.87
C LYS A 43 9.66 -11.33 10.13
N ALA A 44 8.60 -10.84 10.79
CA ALA A 44 7.73 -9.85 10.19
C ALA A 44 8.55 -8.63 9.76
N ALA A 45 8.49 -8.29 8.48
CA ALA A 45 9.31 -7.25 7.88
C ALA A 45 8.43 -6.13 7.32
N ILE A 46 9.00 -4.93 7.26
CA ILE A 46 8.36 -3.79 6.61
C ILE A 46 8.96 -3.64 5.21
N GLU A 47 8.11 -3.61 4.19
CA GLU A 47 8.49 -3.42 2.79
C GLU A 47 7.88 -2.11 2.26
N VAL A 48 8.69 -1.25 1.66
CA VAL A 48 8.21 0.01 1.07
C VAL A 48 7.98 -0.20 -0.42
N ILE A 49 6.77 0.09 -0.87
CA ILE A 49 6.33 -0.04 -2.26
C ILE A 49 5.99 1.35 -2.81
N TYR A 50 6.42 1.65 -4.02
CA TYR A 50 6.05 2.88 -4.71
C TYR A 50 4.96 2.62 -5.74
N GLN A 51 4.08 3.60 -5.93
CA GLN A 51 3.02 3.54 -6.93
C GLN A 51 3.60 3.29 -8.33
N GLY A 52 3.12 2.25 -9.01
CA GLY A 52 3.61 1.82 -10.32
C GLY A 52 4.78 0.82 -10.26
N GLU A 53 5.35 0.57 -9.09
CA GLU A 53 6.40 -0.43 -8.83
C GLU A 53 5.92 -1.51 -7.85
N GLU A 54 4.61 -1.81 -7.86
CA GLU A 54 4.05 -2.80 -6.95
C GLU A 54 4.57 -4.21 -7.26
N SER A 55 5.09 -4.88 -6.23
CA SER A 55 5.63 -6.24 -6.35
C SER A 55 4.53 -7.29 -6.58
N PRO A 56 4.81 -8.41 -7.27
CA PRO A 56 3.82 -9.47 -7.47
C PRO A 56 3.19 -10.01 -6.15
N PRO A 57 3.93 -10.18 -5.04
CA PRO A 57 3.35 -10.54 -3.75
C PRO A 57 2.33 -9.52 -3.23
N PHE A 58 2.63 -8.22 -3.35
CA PHE A 58 1.72 -7.15 -2.94
C PHE A 58 0.42 -7.18 -3.77
N LYS A 59 0.53 -7.29 -5.11
CA LYS A 59 -0.63 -7.32 -6.01
C LYS A 59 -1.58 -8.48 -5.72
N LYS A 60 -1.04 -9.64 -5.32
CA LYS A 60 -1.83 -10.85 -4.97
C LYS A 60 -2.72 -10.67 -3.73
N LEU A 61 -2.49 -9.65 -2.90
CA LEU A 61 -3.32 -9.36 -1.73
C LEU A 61 -4.68 -8.74 -2.12
N PHE A 62 -4.83 -8.32 -3.38
CA PHE A 62 -6.06 -7.75 -3.92
C PHE A 62 -6.75 -8.77 -4.83
N GLN A 63 -8.08 -8.84 -4.76
CA GLN A 63 -8.87 -9.77 -5.57
C GLN A 63 -8.68 -9.53 -7.08
N GLU A 64 -8.61 -8.27 -7.48
CA GLU A 64 -8.31 -7.84 -8.85
C GLU A 64 -7.29 -6.69 -8.79
N TRP A 65 -6.38 -6.66 -9.76
CA TRP A 65 -5.40 -5.58 -9.91
C TRP A 65 -5.37 -5.07 -11.35
N ASP A 66 -5.73 -3.81 -11.56
CA ASP A 66 -5.67 -3.17 -12.87
C ASP A 66 -4.38 -2.34 -13.02
N GLU A 67 -3.45 -2.83 -13.84
CA GLU A 67 -2.18 -2.15 -14.17
C GLU A 67 -2.38 -0.79 -14.89
N LYS A 68 -3.59 -0.53 -15.41
CA LYS A 68 -3.94 0.71 -16.10
C LYS A 68 -4.63 1.72 -15.20
N LEU A 69 -4.97 1.34 -13.96
CA LEU A 69 -5.71 2.18 -13.01
C LEU A 69 -5.10 3.58 -12.86
N PHE A 70 -3.78 3.64 -12.75
CA PHE A 70 -3.04 4.89 -12.57
C PHE A 70 -2.54 5.52 -13.87
N LYS A 71 -2.80 4.90 -15.03
CA LYS A 71 -2.45 5.45 -16.35
C LYS A 71 -3.50 6.41 -16.86
N THR A 72 -4.75 6.23 -16.45
CA THR A 72 -5.85 7.14 -16.78
C THR A 72 -5.90 8.32 -15.80
N PRO A 73 -6.12 9.55 -16.28
CA PRO A 73 -6.28 10.70 -15.39
C PRO A 73 -7.50 10.51 -14.49
N ARG A 74 -7.38 10.93 -13.23
CA ARG A 74 -8.46 10.89 -12.24
C ARG A 74 -9.50 11.99 -12.51
N THR A 75 -10.28 11.82 -13.59
CA THR A 75 -11.45 12.65 -13.88
C THR A 75 -12.70 12.06 -13.23
N VAL A 76 -13.72 12.88 -12.98
CA VAL A 76 -15.00 12.42 -12.42
C VAL A 76 -15.62 11.33 -13.30
N GLU A 77 -15.53 11.48 -14.62
CA GLU A 77 -16.03 10.47 -15.58
C GLU A 77 -15.31 9.13 -15.44
N ASN A 78 -13.97 9.14 -15.37
CA ASN A 78 -13.17 7.92 -15.22
C ASN A 78 -13.41 7.25 -13.85
N MET A 79 -13.52 8.05 -12.79
CA MET A 79 -13.85 7.55 -11.45
C MET A 79 -15.26 6.92 -11.42
N ARG A 80 -16.23 7.52 -12.11
CA ARG A 80 -17.60 6.96 -12.21
C ARG A 80 -17.59 5.59 -12.89
N LYS A 81 -16.86 5.45 -14.00
CA LYS A 81 -16.71 4.16 -14.71
C LYS A 81 -16.04 3.08 -13.85
N LEU A 82 -15.08 3.49 -13.01
CA LEU A 82 -14.37 2.57 -12.11
C LEU A 82 -15.25 2.08 -10.95
N LEU A 83 -16.01 2.98 -10.33
CA LEU A 83 -16.76 2.71 -9.10
C LEU A 83 -18.13 2.06 -9.35
N PHE A 84 -18.73 2.29 -10.52
CA PHE A 84 -20.09 1.85 -10.85
C PHE A 84 -20.11 0.98 -12.11
N LYS A 85 -19.36 -0.12 -12.09
CA LYS A 85 -19.43 -1.16 -13.13
C LYS A 85 -20.85 -1.70 -13.28
#